data_AF-A0A7C3YPZ8-F1
#
_entry.id   AF-A0A7C3YPZ8-F1
#
_cell.length_a   1.000
_cell.length_b   1.000
_cell.length_c   1.000
_cell.angle_alpha   90.00
_cell.angle_beta   90.00
_cell.angle_gamma   90.00
#
_symmetry.space_group_name_H-M   'P 1'
#
loop_
_entity.id
_entity.type
_entity.pdbx_description
1 polymer ?
#
loop_
_entity_poly.entity_id
_entity_poly.type
_entity_poly.pdbx_seq_one_letter_code
_entity_poly.pdbx_strand_id
1 'polypeptide(L)' 'MGGRSGRPEGAVMAHFFVQDLDETAGTAVVTGPDAFHLTRVLRMSPGDPLTLSDGAGRIFPAAITGLSPGAVRVRLTGP' A
#
# COMPACT_ATOMS: atom_id res chain seq x y z
N MET A 1 15.81 -21.32 17.20
CA MET A 1 15.30 -19.93 17.14
C MET A 1 14.95 -19.63 15.69
N GLY A 2 13.72 -19.66 15.20
CA GLY A 2 12.42 -19.43 15.81
C GLY A 2 11.80 -18.19 15.16
N GLY A 3 11.04 -18.36 14.06
CA GLY A 3 10.20 -17.27 13.54
C GLY A 3 10.00 -17.20 12.02
N ARG A 4 9.34 -18.21 11.44
CA ARG A 4 8.42 -18.10 10.29
C ARG A 4 8.88 -17.25 9.09
N SER A 5 9.55 -17.90 8.14
CA SER A 5 9.31 -17.64 6.71
C SER A 5 7.84 -17.95 6.44
N GLY A 6 7.01 -16.92 6.50
CA GLY A 6 5.57 -17.01 6.31
C GLY A 6 5.09 -15.76 5.61
N ARG A 7 5.61 -15.50 4.41
CA ARG A 7 4.81 -14.72 3.46
C ARG A 7 3.67 -15.63 3.04
N PRO A 8 2.40 -15.26 3.28
CA PRO A 8 1.29 -16.00 2.69
C PRO A 8 1.36 -15.85 1.17
N GLU A 9 1.82 -16.89 0.47
CA GLU A 9 1.46 -17.15 -0.93
C GLU A 9 -0.06 -17.23 -0.98
N GLY A 10 -0.72 -16.13 -1.33
CA GLY A 10 -2.18 -16.06 -1.44
C GLY A 10 -2.91 -15.25 -0.37
N ALA A 11 -2.23 -14.39 0.42
CA ALA A 11 -2.99 -13.31 1.05
C ALA A 11 -3.50 -12.37 -0.05
N VAL A 12 -4.81 -12.11 -0.05
CA VAL A 12 -5.42 -11.08 -0.89
C VAL A 12 -4.85 -9.74 -0.42
N MET A 13 -3.70 -9.36 -0.96
CA MET A 13 -3.06 -8.08 -0.70
C MET A 13 -3.88 -7.02 -1.42
N ALA A 14 -4.27 -5.99 -0.69
CA ALA A 14 -5.00 -4.90 -1.30
C ALA A 14 -4.10 -4.25 -2.38
N HIS A 15 -4.61 -4.22 -3.62
CA HIS A 15 -3.88 -3.74 -4.78
C HIS A 15 -4.53 -2.44 -5.26
N PHE A 16 -3.76 -1.35 -5.23
CA PHE A 16 -4.27 -0.02 -5.56
C PHE A 16 -3.46 0.63 -6.65
N PHE A 17 -4.16 1.42 -7.46
CA PHE A 17 -3.57 2.21 -8.51
C PHE A 17 -3.23 3.60 -7.97
N VAL A 18 -2.01 4.08 -8.20
CA VAL A 18 -1.58 5.44 -7.84
C VAL A 18 -1.03 6.14 -9.07
N GLN A 19 -1.47 7.38 -9.28
CA GLN A 19 -0.92 8.25 -10.32
C GLN A 19 0.33 8.99 -9.83
N ASP A 20 0.35 9.37 -8.55
CA ASP A 20 1.45 10.10 -7.92
C ASP A 20 2.29 9.16 -7.03
N LEU A 21 3.15 8.38 -7.69
CA LEU A 21 4.19 7.56 -7.05
C LEU A 21 5.53 8.31 -7.14
N ASP A 22 6.10 8.67 -6.00
CA ASP A 22 7.48 9.17 -5.95
C ASP A 22 8.43 7.98 -5.72
N GLU A 23 8.96 7.43 -6.80
CA GLU A 23 9.95 6.34 -6.76
C GLU A 23 11.24 6.77 -6.05
N THR A 24 11.64 8.04 -6.15
CA THR A 24 12.90 8.54 -5.56
C THR A 24 12.78 8.65 -4.05
N ALA A 25 11.64 9.15 -3.56
CA ALA A 25 11.33 9.18 -2.13
C ALA A 25 10.83 7.82 -1.60
N GLY A 26 10.45 6.90 -2.49
CA GLY A 26 9.85 5.62 -2.16
C GLY A 26 8.49 5.78 -1.46
N THR A 27 7.71 6.79 -1.83
CA THR A 27 6.42 7.11 -1.19
C THR A 27 5.34 7.36 -2.20
N ALA A 28 4.10 7.04 -1.84
CA ALA A 28 2.92 7.36 -2.62
C ALA A 28 1.81 7.88 -1.72
N VAL A 29 0.85 8.57 -2.34
CA VAL A 29 -0.37 9.00 -1.66
C VAL A 29 -1.58 8.49 -2.43
N VAL A 30 -2.36 7.63 -1.78
CA VAL A 30 -3.66 7.20 -2.29
C VAL A 30 -4.68 8.24 -1.85
N THR A 31 -5.46 8.80 -2.77
CA THR A 31 -6.48 9.82 -2.46
C THR A 31 -7.84 9.43 -3.01
N GLY A 32 -8.88 10.17 -2.65
CA GLY A 32 -10.21 10.00 -3.24
C GLY A 32 -10.93 8.73 -2.78
N PRO A 33 -11.73 8.08 -3.66
CA PRO A 33 -12.51 6.89 -3.31
C PRO A 33 -11.67 5.74 -2.76
N ASP A 34 -10.44 5.58 -3.26
CA ASP A 34 -9.55 4.50 -2.86
C ASP A 34 -9.04 4.68 -1.42
N ALA A 35 -8.77 5.92 -1.00
CA ALA A 35 -8.43 6.23 0.39
C ALA A 35 -9.57 5.87 1.36
N PHE A 36 -10.81 6.10 0.94
CA PHE A 36 -11.99 5.71 1.72
C PHE A 36 -12.17 4.18 1.72
N HIS A 37 -11.92 3.52 0.59
CA HIS A 37 -11.97 2.07 0.49
C HIS A 37 -10.96 1.42 1.45
N LEU A 38 -9.71 1.89 1.43
CA LEU A 38 -8.63 1.44 2.32
C LEU A 38 -9.00 1.56 3.80
N THR A 39 -9.50 2.72 4.22
CA THR A 39 -9.73 3.02 5.63
C THR A 39 -11.08 2.56 6.16
N ARG A 40 -12.14 2.59 5.35
CA ARG A 40 -13.50 2.31 5.81
C ARG A 40 -13.95 0.90 5.50
N VAL A 41 -13.61 0.39 4.32
CA VAL A 41 -14.05 -0.92 3.85
C VAL A 41 -13.05 -1.99 4.28
N LEU A 42 -11.77 -1.82 3.90
CA LEU A 42 -10.70 -2.74 4.27
C LEU A 42 -10.22 -2.53 5.71
N ARG A 43 -10.48 -1.35 6.28
CA ARG A 43 -10.11 -0.98 7.66
C ARG A 43 -8.60 -1.11 7.92
N MET A 44 -7.80 -0.83 6.90
CA MET A 44 -6.36 -0.91 6.98
C MET A 44 -5.80 0.19 7.88
N SER A 45 -4.70 -0.13 8.55
CA SER A 45 -4.02 0.72 9.52
C SER A 45 -2.55 0.91 9.14
N PRO A 46 -1.87 1.95 9.67
CA PRO A 46 -0.42 2.08 9.52
C PRO A 46 0.30 0.80 9.93
N GLY A 47 1.17 0.31 9.06
CA GLY A 47 1.85 -0.99 9.19
C GLY A 47 1.28 -2.09 8.31
N ASP A 48 0.05 -1.95 7.80
CA ASP A 48 -0.54 -2.98 6.95
C ASP A 48 0.13 -3.00 5.56
N PRO A 49 0.46 -4.19 5.03
CA PRO A 49 1.06 -4.35 3.72
C PRO A 49 0.00 -4.21 2.61
N LEU A 50 0.40 -3.59 1.51
CA LEU A 50 -0.38 -3.49 0.28
C LEU A 50 0.54 -3.51 -0.94
N THR A 51 -0.06 -3.52 -2.13
CA THR A 51 0.67 -3.36 -3.39
C THR A 51 0.15 -2.16 -4.15
N LEU A 52 1.06 -1.42 -4.76
CA LEU A 52 0.76 -0.24 -5.56
C LEU A 52 1.10 -0.52 -7.01
N SER A 53 0.24 -0.07 -7.93
CA SER A 53 0.49 -0.09 -9.37
C SER A 53 0.62 1.33 -9.88
N ASP A 54 1.69 1.58 -10.65
CA ASP A 54 1.97 2.87 -11.31
C ASP A 54 1.16 3.07 -12.60
N GLY A 55 0.40 2.05 -13.02
CA GLY A 55 -0.33 2.04 -14.28
C GLY A 55 0.49 1.90 -15.55
N ALA A 56 1.81 1.96 -15.45
CA ALA A 56 2.73 1.53 -16.50
C ALA A 56 2.99 0.01 -16.45
N GLY A 57 2.31 -0.70 -15.53
CA GLY A 57 2.39 -2.14 -15.36
C GLY A 57 3.42 -2.59 -14.32
N ARG A 58 4.02 -1.66 -13.57
CA ARG A 58 4.89 -2.00 -12.44
C ARG A 58 4.07 -2.10 -11.17
N ILE A 59 4.46 -3.05 -10.33
CA ILE A 59 3.80 -3.31 -9.06
C ILE A 59 4.85 -3.23 -7.97
N PHE A 60 4.63 -2.36 -7.00
CA PHE A 60 5.53 -2.12 -5.90
C PHE A 60 4.89 -2.57 -4.58
N PRO A 61 5.59 -3.38 -3.77
CA PRO A 61 5.13 -3.69 -2.42
C PRO A 61 5.28 -2.46 -1.52
N ALA A 62 4.24 -2.11 -0.79
CA ALA A 62 4.19 -0.93 0.06
C ALA A 62 3.55 -1.25 1.41
N ALA A 63 3.71 -0.33 2.36
CA ALA A 63 3.04 -0.38 3.65
C ALA A 63 2.44 0.99 3.99
N ILE A 64 1.28 1.00 4.64
CA ILE A 64 0.65 2.24 5.11
C ILE A 64 1.54 2.88 6.17
N THR A 65 1.83 4.16 6.01
CA THR A 65 2.61 4.95 6.98
C THR A 65 1.76 5.97 7.71
N GLY A 66 0.63 6.40 7.13
CA GLY A 66 -0.26 7.34 7.77
C GLY A 66 -1.61 7.41 7.08
N LEU A 67 -2.63 7.73 7.88
CA LEU A 67 -4.00 7.93 7.41
C LEU A 67 -4.38 9.40 7.64
N SER A 68 -5.08 10.00 6.69
CA SER A 68 -5.61 11.35 6.77
C SER A 68 -7.01 11.38 6.15
N PRO A 69 -7.87 12.36 6.49
CA PRO A 69 -9.19 12.47 5.89
C PRO A 69 -9.09 12.56 4.35
N GLY A 70 -9.53 11.52 3.64
CA GLY A 70 -9.50 11.45 2.17
C GLY A 70 -8.12 11.15 1.56
N ALA A 71 -7.09 10.85 2.36
CA ALA A 71 -5.77 10.51 1.87
C ALA A 71 -5.07 9.44 2.73
N VAL A 72 -4.39 8.50 2.08
CA VAL A 72 -3.60 7.45 2.73
C VAL A 72 -2.17 7.53 2.22
N ARG A 73 -1.23 7.72 3.14
CA ARG A 73 0.20 7.74 2.84
C ARG A 73 0.77 6.35 2.95
N VAL A 74 1.55 5.98 1.95
CA VAL A 74 2.16 4.66 1.83
C VAL A 74 3.64 4.82 1.48
N ARG A 75 4.45 3.88 1.93
CA ARG A 75 5.88 3.83 1.64
C ARG A 75 6.22 2.49 1.00
N LEU A 76 7.00 2.53 -0.06
CA LEU A 76 7.52 1.36 -0.74
C LEU A 76 8.45 0.58 0.21
N THR A 77 8.28 -0.73 0.23
CA THR A 77 9.02 -1.66 1.10
C THR A 77 9.95 -2.59 0.32
N GLY A 78 9.90 -2.53 -1.02
CA GLY A 78 10.76 -3.28 -1.91
C GLY A 78 10.88 -2.62 -3.29
N PRO A 79 11.89 -3.03 -4.07
CA PRO A 79 12.11 -2.57 -5.44
C PRO A 79 11.11 -3.18 -6.44
#